data_AF-D2I8F1-F1
#
_entry.id   AF-D2I8F1-F1
#
_cell.length_a   1.000
_cell.length_b   1.000
_cell.length_c   1.000
_cell.angle_alpha   90.00
_cell.angle_beta   90.00
_cell.angle_gamma   90.00
#
_symmetry.space_group_name_H-M   'P 1'
#
loop_
_entity.id
_entity.type
_entity.pdbx_description
1 polymer ?
#
loop_
_entity_poly.entity_id
_entity_poly.type
_entity_poly.pdbx_seq_one_letter_code
_entity_poly.pdbx_strand_id
1 'polypeptide(L)'
;MLEVVGNDYQDAFPVIFGQASKCMCLAFGVDVKEVDPSNHSYVLVTVLGLTCGGMPSGEQGMPKIGLLVLLLGVILLKGDCVPEEEVWEVLGVM
;
A
#
# COMPACT_ATOMS: atom_id res chain seq x y z
N MET A 1 -14.55 -6.66 -9.72
CA MET A 1 -13.19 -7.24 -9.63
C MET A 1 -13.07 -8.54 -10.41
N LEU A 2 -13.98 -9.52 -10.22
CA LEU A 2 -13.95 -10.79 -10.96
C LEU A 2 -13.99 -10.62 -12.49
N GLU A 3 -14.80 -9.69 -13.00
CA GLU A 3 -14.86 -9.39 -14.45
C GLU A 3 -13.51 -8.91 -15.03
N VAL A 4 -12.67 -8.26 -14.22
CA VAL A 4 -11.34 -7.75 -14.63
C VAL A 4 -10.30 -8.87 -14.65
N VAL A 5 -10.40 -9.82 -13.72
CA VAL A 5 -9.47 -10.95 -13.59
C VAL A 5 -9.70 -12.00 -14.68
N GLY A 6 -10.87 -12.00 -15.32
CA GLY A 6 -11.23 -12.93 -16.38
C GLY A 6 -11.76 -14.26 -15.86
N ASN A 7 -12.56 -14.96 -16.68
CA ASN A 7 -13.24 -16.18 -16.26
C ASN A 7 -12.28 -17.32 -15.89
N ASP A 8 -11.13 -17.41 -16.55
CA ASP A 8 -10.17 -18.51 -16.37
C ASP A 8 -9.47 -18.51 -14.99
N TYR A 9 -9.51 -17.38 -14.29
CA TYR A 9 -8.81 -17.19 -13.01
C TYR A 9 -9.77 -16.94 -11.84
N GLN A 10 -11.07 -17.17 -12.00
CA GLN A 10 -12.05 -16.94 -10.93
C GLN A 10 -11.78 -17.80 -9.70
N ASP A 11 -11.40 -19.06 -9.88
CA ASP A 11 -11.04 -19.96 -8.76
C ASP A 11 -9.79 -19.47 -8.01
N ALA A 12 -8.88 -18.80 -8.71
CA ALA A 12 -7.66 -18.21 -8.16
C ALA A 12 -7.88 -16.79 -7.61
N PHE A 13 -9.07 -16.21 -7.77
CA PHE A 13 -9.36 -14.83 -7.38
C PHE A 13 -9.00 -14.51 -5.93
N PRO A 14 -9.31 -15.36 -4.92
CA PRO A 14 -8.95 -15.06 -3.54
C PRO A 14 -7.44 -14.88 -3.34
N VAL A 15 -6.63 -15.67 -4.03
CA VAL A 15 -5.16 -15.59 -3.98
C VAL A 15 -4.66 -14.34 -4.68
N ILE A 16 -5.18 -14.06 -5.88
CA ILE A 16 -4.84 -12.86 -6.66
C ILE A 16 -5.19 -11.61 -5.88
N PHE A 17 -6.41 -11.54 -5.34
CA PHE A 17 -6.89 -10.41 -4.57
C PHE A 17 -6.09 -10.22 -3.28
N GLY A 18 -5.79 -11.31 -2.55
CA GLY A 18 -4.95 -11.25 -1.36
C GLY A 18 -3.55 -10.71 -1.65
N GLN A 19 -2.92 -11.18 -2.73
CA GLN A 19 -1.61 -10.69 -3.15
C GLN A 19 -1.66 -9.22 -3.61
N ALA A 20 -2.68 -8.83 -4.38
CA ALA A 20 -2.89 -7.45 -4.80
C ALA A 20 -3.09 -6.53 -3.60
N SER A 21 -3.92 -6.93 -2.63
CA SER A 21 -4.14 -6.18 -1.38
C SER A 21 -2.84 -6.01 -0.59
N LYS A 22 -2.02 -7.05 -0.48
CA LYS A 22 -0.71 -6.97 0.18
C LYS A 22 0.24 -6.02 -0.55
N CYS A 23 0.28 -6.09 -1.88
CA CYS A 23 1.06 -5.17 -2.70
C CYS A 23 0.58 -3.72 -2.55
N MET A 24 -0.74 -3.47 -2.50
CA MET A 24 -1.31 -2.15 -2.27
C MET A 24 -0.85 -1.55 -0.94
N CYS A 25 -0.82 -2.37 0.11
CA CYS A 25 -0.38 -1.93 1.42
C CYS A 25 1.13 -1.64 1.45
N LEU A 26 1.96 -2.56 0.98
CA LEU A 26 3.42 -2.45 1.08
C LEU A 26 4.01 -1.42 0.11
N ALA A 27 3.56 -1.40 -1.15
CA ALA A 27 4.12 -0.52 -2.17
C ALA A 27 3.50 0.88 -2.14
N PHE A 28 2.19 0.97 -1.90
CA PHE A 28 1.45 2.23 -2.01
C PHE A 28 1.01 2.81 -0.68
N GLY A 29 1.14 2.07 0.43
CA GLY A 29 0.63 2.51 1.73
C GLY A 29 -0.89 2.64 1.73
N VAL A 30 -1.58 1.78 0.96
CA VAL A 30 -3.03 1.75 0.82
C VAL A 30 -3.57 0.41 1.28
N ASP A 31 -4.44 0.42 2.28
CA ASP A 31 -5.13 -0.76 2.78
C ASP A 31 -6.49 -0.94 2.10
N VAL A 32 -6.86 -2.20 1.83
CA VAL A 32 -8.13 -2.57 1.20
C VAL A 32 -9.05 -3.09 2.28
N LYS A 33 -10.06 -2.31 2.63
CA LYS A 33 -10.95 -2.63 3.76
C LYS A 33 -12.35 -2.98 3.27
N GLU A 34 -12.85 -4.15 3.68
CA GLU A 34 -14.24 -4.53 3.43
C GLU A 34 -15.19 -3.66 4.27
N VAL A 35 -16.21 -3.12 3.63
CA VAL A 35 -17.24 -2.27 4.25
C VAL A 35 -18.62 -2.90 4.21
N ASP A 36 -18.86 -3.80 3.26
CA ASP A 36 -20.10 -4.55 3.14
C ASP A 36 -19.78 -6.00 2.73
N PRO A 37 -19.79 -6.94 3.68
CA PRO A 37 -19.54 -8.35 3.39
C PRO A 37 -20.63 -9.02 2.56
N SER A 38 -21.86 -8.50 2.56
CA SER A 38 -22.97 -9.10 1.81
C SER A 38 -22.83 -8.84 0.31
N ASN A 39 -22.31 -7.67 -0.04
CA ASN A 39 -22.05 -7.28 -1.43
C ASN A 39 -20.56 -7.38 -1.81
N HIS A 40 -19.70 -7.86 -0.92
CA HIS A 40 -18.24 -7.87 -1.08
C HIS A 40 -17.71 -6.52 -1.58
N SER A 41 -18.10 -5.44 -0.90
CA SER A 41 -17.68 -4.08 -1.24
C SER A 41 -16.52 -3.63 -0.37
N TYR A 42 -15.54 -3.00 -1.00
CA TYR A 42 -14.28 -2.61 -0.39
C TYR A 42 -13.98 -1.12 -0.63
N VAL A 43 -13.30 -0.49 0.33
CA VAL A 43 -12.77 0.86 0.22
C VAL A 43 -11.25 0.85 0.33
N LEU A 44 -10.61 1.81 -0.33
CA LEU A 44 -9.17 2.04 -0.23
C LEU A 44 -8.93 3.12 0.82
N VAL A 45 -8.13 2.80 1.84
CA VAL A 45 -7.77 3.74 2.90
C VAL A 45 -6.27 3.87 3.00
N THR A 46 -5.79 5.05 3.38
CA THR A 46 -4.36 5.25 3.59
C THR A 46 -3.93 4.58 4.91
N VAL A 47 -2.81 3.87 4.86
CA VAL A 47 -2.24 3.23 6.04
C VAL A 47 -1.86 4.29 7.06
N LEU A 48 -2.08 3.99 8.35
CA LEU A 48 -1.91 4.91 9.49
C LEU A 48 -2.80 6.18 9.43
N GLY A 49 -3.81 6.23 8.55
CA GLY A 49 -4.69 7.40 8.42
C GLY A 49 -3.97 8.64 7.87
N LEU A 50 -2.85 8.45 7.17
CA LEU A 50 -2.04 9.54 6.64
C LEU A 50 -2.78 10.29 5.54
N THR A 51 -2.89 11.61 5.69
CA THR A 51 -3.45 12.51 4.67
C THR A 51 -2.40 13.08 3.73
N CYS A 52 -1.12 12.79 3.98
CA CYS A 52 0.05 13.28 3.24
C CYS A 52 0.13 12.74 1.80
N GLY A 53 -0.73 11.80 1.41
CA GLY A 53 -0.86 11.32 0.03
C GLY A 53 -1.71 12.21 -0.87
N GLY A 54 -2.12 13.39 -0.38
CA GLY A 54 -2.87 14.38 -1.13
C GLY A 54 -2.10 14.86 -2.35
N MET A 55 -2.33 14.18 -3.48
CA MET A 55 -2.04 14.74 -4.78
C MET A 55 -2.88 16.01 -4.95
N PRO A 56 -2.33 17.14 -5.41
CA PRO A 56 -3.18 18.20 -5.94
C PRO A 56 -4.08 17.57 -7.02
N SER A 57 -5.37 17.86 -6.93
CA SER A 57 -6.41 17.24 -7.75
C SER A 57 -6.06 17.34 -9.24
N GLY A 58 -5.63 16.23 -9.86
CA GLY A 58 -5.37 16.15 -11.30
C GLY A 58 -4.03 15.54 -11.70
N GLU A 59 -3.07 15.34 -10.79
CA GLU A 59 -1.80 14.68 -11.16
C GLU A 59 -1.88 13.15 -11.00
N GLN A 60 -1.57 12.41 -12.06
CA GLN A 60 -1.46 10.95 -12.01
C GLN A 60 -0.10 10.53 -11.46
N GLY A 61 0.17 10.84 -10.19
CA GLY A 61 1.36 10.39 -9.47
C GLY A 61 1.17 9.04 -8.76
N MET A 62 2.29 8.39 -8.43
CA MET A 62 2.28 7.20 -7.59
C MET A 62 2.06 7.59 -6.11
N PRO A 63 1.23 6.86 -5.33
CA PRO A 63 1.10 7.10 -3.89
C PRO A 63 2.47 6.94 -3.20
N LYS A 64 3.01 8.03 -2.64
CA LYS A 64 4.28 8.03 -1.91
C LYS A 64 4.14 7.58 -0.44
N ILE A 65 2.93 7.20 -0.02
CA ILE A 65 2.63 6.83 1.37
C ILE A 65 3.38 5.56 1.76
N GLY A 66 3.47 4.56 0.86
CA GLY A 66 4.22 3.34 1.13
C GLY A 66 5.69 3.60 1.50
N LEU A 67 6.37 4.44 0.71
CA LEU A 67 7.74 4.87 1.00
C LEU A 67 7.84 5.64 2.32
N LEU A 68 6.90 6.55 2.59
CA LEU A 68 6.87 7.29 3.85
C LEU A 68 6.73 6.36 5.06
N VAL A 69 5.82 5.38 5.00
CA VAL A 69 5.63 4.38 6.07
C VAL A 69 6.88 3.54 6.26
N LEU A 70 7.56 3.15 5.18
CA LEU A 70 8.83 2.42 5.25
C LEU A 70 9.92 3.24 5.93
N LEU A 71 10.08 4.52 5.56
CA LEU A 71 11.02 5.44 6.17
C LEU A 71 10.76 5.62 7.67
N LEU A 72 9.50 5.85 8.05
CA LEU A 72 9.09 5.95 9.45
C LEU A 72 9.39 4.67 10.23
N GLY A 73 9.18 3.51 9.60
CA GLY A 73 9.54 2.22 10.17
C GLY A 73 11.04 2.07 10.43
N VAL A 74 11.89 2.48 9.49
CA VAL A 74 13.35 2.44 9.64
C VAL A 74 13.81 3.35 10.78
N ILE A 75 13.31 4.59 10.83
CA ILE A 75 13.62 5.56 11.90
C ILE A 75 13.24 4.99 13.26
N LEU A 76 12.02 4.43 13.38
CA LEU A 76 11.52 3.85 14.62
C LEU A 76 12.38 2.66 15.08
N LEU A 77 12.72 1.75 14.16
CA LEU A 77 13.56 0.59 14.47
C LEU A 77 14.99 0.96 14.89
N LYS A 78 15.47 2.15 14.54
CA LYS A 78 16.79 2.67 14.88
C LYS A 78 16.83 3.58 16.12
N GLY A 79 15.71 3.73 16.83
CA GLY A 79 15.65 4.53 18.06
C GLY A 79 15.33 6.00 17.80
N ASP A 80 14.37 6.24 16.91
CA ASP A 80 13.77 7.55 16.58
C ASP A 80 14.68 8.54 15.84
N CYS A 81 15.94 8.15 15.56
CA CYS A 81 16.87 8.93 14.75
C CYS A 81 17.82 8.00 14.00
N VAL A 82 18.10 8.32 12.74
CA VAL A 82 18.98 7.54 11.87
C VAL A 82 19.67 8.51 10.89
N PRO A 83 20.98 8.35 10.63
CA PRO A 83 21.66 9.14 9.61
C PRO A 83 21.10 8.84 8.22
N GLU A 84 21.12 9.83 7.32
CA GLU A 84 20.56 9.71 5.98
C GLU A 84 21.25 8.57 5.19
N GLU A 85 22.54 8.38 5.38
CA GLU A 85 23.33 7.33 4.72
C GLU A 85 22.78 5.93 5.03
N GLU A 86 22.43 5.66 6.29
CA GLU A 86 21.83 4.38 6.69
C GLU A 86 20.43 4.20 6.10
N VAL A 87 19.67 5.29 5.92
CA VAL A 87 18.37 5.24 5.24
C VAL A 87 18.54 4.85 3.77
N TRP A 88 19.52 5.45 3.08
CA TRP A 88 19.84 5.10 1.70
C TRP A 88 20.36 3.68 1.56
N GLU A 89 21.11 3.15 2.52
CA GLU A 89 21.51 1.74 2.53
C GLU A 89 20.28 0.82 2.60
N VAL A 90 19.30 1.12 3.46
CA VAL A 90 18.08 0.31 3.56
C VAL A 90 17.21 0.42 2.30
N LEU A 91 17.10 1.62 1.72
CA LEU A 91 16.35 1.84 0.48
C LEU A 91 17.05 1.29 -0.75
N GLY A 92 18.38 1.33 -0.81
CA GLY A 92 19.18 0.84 -1.93
C GLY A 92 19.32 -0.68 -1.99
N VAL A 93 18.85 -1.38 -0.95
CA VAL A 93 18.72 -2.85 -0.92
C VAL A 93 17.36 -3.31 -1.51
N MET A 94 16.47 -2.39 -1.89
CA MET A 94 15.31 -2.69 -2.75
C MET A 94 15.69 -2.68 -4.23
#